data_AF-A0A7W1J984-F1
#
_entry.id   AF-A0A7W1J984-F1
#
_cell.length_a   1.000
_cell.length_b   1.000
_cell.length_c   1.000
_cell.angle_alpha   90.00
_cell.angle_beta   90.00
_cell.angle_gamma   90.00
#
_symmetry.space_group_name_H-M   'P 1'
#
loop_
_entity.id
_entity.type
_entity.pdbx_description
1 polymer ?
#
loop_
_entity_poly.entity_id
_entity_poly.type
_entity_poly.pdbx_seq_one_letter_code
_entity_poly.pdbx_strand_id
1 'polypeptide(L)'
;MSTGRGYPKIREQGSAYGAFAGQQSSVTAFVFGSYRDPRLAATYQDMRQSLDWLAACPDDPRLLKEAVLGVIADLDTPGSPTGEARAHFTGDLKGTGPALLNQVRRRILAVTAMDVRRAATQWLPPEGGSVAVVTSAENAKASGMDWTIEQL
;
A
#
# COMPACT_ATOMS: atom_id res chain seq x y z
N MET A 1 -7.51 -4.32 -4.01
CA MET A 1 -7.05 -4.96 -2.76
C MET A 1 -5.78 -5.77 -3.05
N SER A 2 -4.62 -5.36 -2.53
CA SER A 2 -3.32 -6.04 -2.77
C SER A 2 -3.08 -7.17 -1.75
N THR A 3 -2.84 -8.39 -2.23
CA THR A 3 -2.70 -9.65 -1.49
C THR A 3 -1.24 -9.99 -1.13
N GLY A 4 -0.53 -9.06 -0.49
CA GLY A 4 0.83 -9.29 0.04
C GLY A 4 0.84 -9.76 1.51
N ARG A 5 1.88 -10.51 1.92
CA ARG A 5 2.08 -11.19 3.22
C ARG A 5 1.93 -10.35 4.51
N GLY A 6 1.73 -9.03 4.42
CA GLY A 6 1.37 -8.17 5.57
C GLY A 6 -0.12 -8.23 5.93
N TYR A 7 -0.99 -8.59 4.98
CA TYR A 7 -2.44 -8.67 5.19
C TYR A 7 -2.87 -9.75 6.21
N PRO A 8 -2.32 -10.98 6.21
CA PRO A 8 -2.70 -12.01 7.20
C PRO A 8 -2.27 -11.66 8.63
N LYS A 9 -1.06 -11.09 8.83
CA LYS A 9 -0.57 -10.77 10.17
C LYS A 9 -1.36 -9.67 10.87
N ILE A 10 -1.76 -8.62 10.13
CA ILE A 10 -2.48 -7.48 10.70
C ILE A 10 -3.98 -7.81 10.85
N ARG A 11 -4.59 -8.48 9.86
CA ARG A 11 -6.03 -8.79 9.87
C ARG A 11 -6.39 -10.12 10.54
N GLU A 12 -5.69 -11.20 10.21
CA GLU A 12 -6.06 -12.56 10.65
C GLU A 12 -5.45 -12.94 12.00
N GLN A 13 -4.29 -12.35 12.35
CA GLN A 13 -3.64 -12.56 13.66
C GLN A 13 -3.76 -11.34 14.59
N GLY A 14 -4.24 -10.19 14.11
CA GLY A 14 -4.13 -8.91 14.81
C GLY A 14 -5.42 -8.23 15.28
N SER A 15 -6.58 -8.81 15.00
CA SER A 15 -7.89 -8.21 15.35
C SER A 15 -8.16 -6.82 14.77
N ALA A 16 -7.33 -6.32 13.84
CA ALA A 16 -7.61 -5.08 13.13
C ALA A 16 -8.78 -5.26 12.17
N TYR A 17 -9.69 -4.27 12.11
CA TYR A 17 -10.81 -4.33 11.18
C TYR A 17 -10.35 -4.27 9.71
N GLY A 18 -9.31 -3.48 9.44
CA GLY A 18 -8.75 -3.35 8.10
C GLY A 18 -7.27 -2.99 8.12
N ALA A 19 -6.59 -3.36 7.05
CA ALA A 19 -5.22 -2.97 6.75
C ALA A 19 -5.10 -2.67 5.26
N PHE A 20 -4.28 -1.69 4.90
CA PHE A 20 -4.01 -1.34 3.52
C PHE A 20 -2.54 -0.95 3.34
N ALA A 21 -2.04 -1.23 2.15
CA ALA A 21 -0.71 -0.84 1.70
C ALA A 21 -0.81 -0.50 0.21
N GLY A 22 -0.28 0.63 -0.20
CA GLY A 22 -0.33 1.03 -1.60
C GLY A 22 0.33 2.36 -1.89
N GLN A 23 0.68 2.54 -3.16
CA GLN A 23 1.19 3.80 -3.65
C GLN A 23 0.03 4.78 -3.91
N GLN A 24 0.21 6.03 -3.49
CA GLN A 24 -0.74 7.13 -3.71
C GLN A 24 -0.09 8.20 -4.60
N SER A 25 -0.57 8.31 -5.84
CA SER A 25 0.01 9.21 -6.85
C SER A 25 -0.22 10.68 -6.57
N SER A 26 -1.28 11.04 -5.84
CA SER A 26 -1.57 12.43 -5.47
C SER A 26 -0.52 13.04 -4.54
N VAL A 27 0.13 12.22 -3.72
CA VAL A 27 1.09 12.64 -2.69
C VAL A 27 2.49 12.04 -2.91
N THR A 28 2.70 11.29 -3.99
CA THR A 28 3.97 10.62 -4.31
C THR A 28 4.52 9.81 -3.14
N ALA A 29 3.65 9.09 -2.44
CA ALA A 29 4.02 8.31 -1.26
C ALA A 29 3.53 6.87 -1.38
N PHE A 30 4.23 5.96 -0.70
CA PHE A 30 3.71 4.63 -0.39
C PHE A 30 3.18 4.67 1.04
N VAL A 31 1.92 4.28 1.23
CA VAL A 31 1.22 4.41 2.50
C VAL A 31 0.88 3.02 3.02
N PHE A 32 1.22 2.78 4.28
CA PHE A 32 0.67 1.70 5.08
C PHE A 32 -0.35 2.27 6.06
N GLY A 33 -1.40 1.52 6.33
CA GLY A 33 -2.35 1.89 7.37
C GLY A 33 -3.10 0.69 7.91
N SER A 34 -3.53 0.80 9.16
CA SER A 34 -4.50 -0.09 9.78
C SER A 34 -5.66 0.72 10.34
N TYR A 35 -6.82 0.09 10.47
CA TYR A 35 -8.05 0.73 10.91
C TYR A 35 -8.70 -0.07 12.03
N ARG A 36 -9.06 0.62 13.13
CA ARG A 36 -9.56 0.04 14.37
C ARG A 36 -8.65 -1.09 14.89
N ASP A 37 -7.37 -0.76 15.00
CA ASP A 37 -6.32 -1.70 15.35
C ASP A 37 -5.80 -1.44 16.77
N PRO A 38 -5.90 -2.42 17.70
CA PRO A 38 -5.44 -2.25 19.08
C PRO A 38 -3.93 -2.43 19.25
N ARG A 39 -3.20 -2.95 18.25
CA ARG A 39 -1.83 -3.45 18.42
C ARG A 39 -0.73 -2.40 18.27
N LEU A 40 -1.06 -1.18 17.83
CA LEU A 40 -0.17 -0.02 17.64
C LEU A 40 1.29 -0.39 17.27
N ALA A 41 2.17 -0.50 18.27
CA ALA A 41 3.59 -0.80 18.11
C ALA A 41 3.85 -2.11 17.35
N ALA A 42 3.08 -3.16 17.63
CA ALA A 42 3.24 -4.44 16.94
C ALA A 42 2.81 -4.37 15.47
N THR A 43 1.79 -3.58 15.15
CA THR A 43 1.39 -3.34 13.74
C THR A 43 2.46 -2.56 13.00
N TYR A 44 3.01 -1.51 13.64
CA TYR A 44 4.10 -0.74 13.07
C TYR A 44 5.33 -1.64 12.79
N GLN A 45 5.68 -2.53 13.72
CA GLN A 45 6.74 -3.53 13.50
C GLN A 45 6.42 -4.49 12.35
N ASP A 46 5.19 -5.00 12.25
CA ASP A 46 4.78 -5.87 11.14
C ASP A 46 4.88 -5.16 9.78
N MET A 47 4.52 -3.88 9.71
CA MET A 47 4.68 -3.05 8.50
C MET A 47 6.15 -2.96 8.09
N ARG A 48 7.06 -2.69 9.03
CA ARG A 48 8.51 -2.65 8.75
C ARG A 48 9.06 -4.00 8.29
N GLN A 49 8.70 -5.08 8.97
CA GLN A 49 9.10 -6.42 8.56
C GLN A 49 8.58 -6.79 7.17
N SER A 50 7.43 -6.25 6.76
CA SER A 50 6.90 -6.47 5.41
C SER A 50 7.77 -5.80 4.33
N LEU A 51 8.42 -4.68 4.64
CA LEU A 51 9.38 -4.01 3.76
C LEU A 51 10.67 -4.82 3.63
N ASP A 52 11.21 -5.33 4.75
CA ASP A 52 12.36 -6.25 4.74
C ASP A 52 12.07 -7.47 3.86
N TRP A 53 10.90 -8.08 4.04
CA TRP A 53 10.48 -9.22 3.23
C TRP A 53 10.35 -8.86 1.75
N LEU A 54 9.81 -7.67 1.42
CA LEU A 54 9.63 -7.26 0.03
C LEU A 54 10.98 -7.08 -0.69
N ALA A 55 11.99 -6.56 0.00
CA ALA A 55 13.36 -6.44 -0.52
C ALA A 55 14.03 -7.79 -0.78
N ALA A 56 13.66 -8.83 -0.02
CA ALA A 56 14.19 -10.19 -0.13
C ALA A 56 13.18 -11.20 -0.69
N CYS A 57 12.12 -10.75 -1.37
CA CYS A 57 11.02 -11.62 -1.75
C CYS A 57 11.48 -12.71 -2.75
N PRO A 58 10.95 -13.95 -2.64
CA PRO A 58 11.33 -15.04 -3.52
C PRO A 58 10.88 -14.75 -4.95
N ASP A 59 11.59 -15.30 -5.92
CA ASP A 59 11.16 -15.30 -7.33
C ASP A 59 10.11 -16.40 -7.55
N ASP A 60 8.95 -16.23 -6.92
CA ASP A 60 7.78 -17.11 -7.07
C ASP A 60 6.82 -16.53 -8.11
N PRO A 61 6.71 -17.14 -9.31
CA PRO A 61 5.85 -16.64 -10.38
C PRO A 61 4.37 -16.60 -9.99
N ARG A 62 3.92 -17.47 -9.08
CA ARG A 62 2.52 -17.51 -8.64
C ARG A 62 2.19 -16.28 -7.79
N LEU A 63 3.04 -15.96 -6.81
CA LEU A 63 2.85 -14.79 -5.95
C LEU A 63 2.88 -13.49 -6.77
N LEU A 64 3.84 -13.37 -7.68
CA LEU A 64 3.93 -12.21 -8.56
C LEU A 64 2.69 -12.08 -9.45
N LYS A 65 2.24 -13.19 -10.06
CA LYS A 65 1.03 -13.21 -10.90
C LYS A 65 -0.22 -12.81 -10.12
N GLU A 66 -0.41 -13.35 -8.92
CA GLU A 66 -1.54 -13.00 -8.05
C GLU A 66 -1.53 -11.50 -7.70
N ALA A 67 -0.36 -10.94 -7.35
CA ALA A 67 -0.22 -9.51 -7.08
C ALA A 67 -0.54 -8.66 -8.31
N VAL A 68 0.00 -9.00 -9.49
CA VAL A 68 -0.28 -8.30 -10.75
C VAL A 68 -1.77 -8.35 -11.09
N LEU A 69 -2.42 -9.50 -10.95
CA LEU A 69 -3.87 -9.63 -11.17
C LEU A 69 -4.67 -8.75 -10.21
N GLY A 70 -4.28 -8.68 -8.93
CA GLY A 70 -4.93 -7.80 -7.96
C GLY A 70 -4.83 -6.32 -8.35
N VAL A 71 -3.66 -5.87 -8.79
CA VAL A 71 -3.46 -4.48 -9.26
C VAL A 71 -4.25 -4.18 -10.52
N ILE A 72 -4.28 -5.11 -11.49
CA ILE A 72 -5.03 -4.95 -12.73
C ILE A 72 -6.54 -4.94 -12.47
N ALA A 73 -7.04 -5.79 -11.56
CA ALA A 73 -8.45 -5.80 -11.19
C ALA A 73 -8.90 -4.46 -10.57
N ASP A 74 -8.07 -3.87 -9.71
CA ASP A 74 -8.33 -2.53 -9.16
C ASP A 74 -8.31 -1.45 -10.25
N LEU A 75 -7.33 -1.50 -11.16
CA LEU A 75 -7.20 -0.55 -12.27
C LEU A 75 -8.38 -0.60 -13.25
N ASP A 76 -8.93 -1.81 -13.47
CA ASP A 76 -9.98 -2.08 -14.46
C ASP A 76 -11.38 -2.12 -13.82
N THR A 77 -11.52 -1.67 -12.56
CA THR A 77 -12.81 -1.62 -11.88
C THR A 77 -13.75 -0.66 -12.63
N PRO A 78 -14.95 -1.13 -13.06
CA PRO A 78 -15.85 -0.32 -13.86
C PRO A 78 -16.41 0.84 -13.04
N GLY A 79 -16.42 2.03 -13.64
CA GLY A 79 -17.05 3.21 -13.09
C GLY A 79 -18.50 3.34 -13.55
N SER A 80 -19.19 4.39 -13.07
CA SER A 80 -20.45 4.80 -13.69
C SER A 80 -20.18 5.47 -15.04
N PRO A 81 -21.10 5.43 -16.02
CA PRO A 81 -20.91 6.07 -17.32
C PRO A 81 -20.51 7.55 -17.22
N THR A 82 -21.16 8.29 -16.32
CA THR A 82 -20.83 9.69 -16.05
C THR A 82 -19.47 9.86 -15.38
N GLY A 83 -19.10 8.95 -14.47
CA GLY A 83 -17.82 8.97 -13.78
C GLY A 83 -16.65 8.76 -14.73
N GLU A 84 -16.77 7.75 -15.61
CA GLU A 84 -15.76 7.43 -16.62
C GLU A 84 -15.60 8.57 -17.64
N ALA A 85 -16.70 9.12 -18.15
CA ALA A 85 -16.65 10.25 -19.08
C ALA A 85 -15.93 11.47 -18.48
N ARG A 86 -16.22 11.81 -17.21
CA ARG A 86 -15.54 12.89 -16.50
C ARG A 86 -14.07 12.59 -16.25
N ALA A 87 -13.74 11.38 -15.84
CA ALA A 87 -12.37 10.96 -15.60
C ALA A 87 -11.53 11.00 -16.88
N HIS A 88 -12.07 10.53 -18.01
CA HIS A 88 -11.39 10.57 -19.30
C HIS A 88 -11.18 12.01 -19.77
N PHE A 89 -12.23 12.83 -19.77
CA PHE A 89 -12.12 14.24 -20.19
C PHE A 89 -11.09 15.01 -19.35
N THR A 90 -11.18 14.92 -18.02
CA THR A 90 -10.23 15.62 -17.14
C THR A 90 -8.82 15.02 -17.19
N GLY A 91 -8.71 13.72 -17.42
CA GLY A 91 -7.44 13.01 -17.59
C GLY A 91 -6.73 13.41 -18.87
N ASP A 92 -7.43 13.48 -20.00
CA ASP A 92 -6.87 13.90 -21.29
C ASP A 92 -6.31 15.32 -21.22
N LEU A 93 -7.02 16.25 -20.57
CA LEU A 93 -6.54 17.62 -20.33
C LEU A 93 -5.25 17.68 -19.49
N LYS A 94 -5.01 16.67 -18.64
CA LYS A 94 -3.84 16.60 -17.76
C LYS A 94 -2.75 15.65 -18.29
N GLY A 95 -2.97 15.01 -19.43
CA GLY A 95 -2.09 13.93 -19.93
C GLY A 95 -2.14 12.64 -19.11
N THR A 96 -3.12 12.48 -18.24
CA THR A 96 -3.34 11.27 -17.41
C THR A 96 -4.52 10.43 -17.90
N GLY A 97 -4.95 10.63 -19.14
CA GLY A 97 -6.06 9.92 -19.76
C GLY A 97 -5.74 8.48 -20.17
N PRO A 98 -6.59 7.84 -20.99
CA PRO A 98 -6.50 6.42 -21.34
C PRO A 98 -5.15 6.00 -21.94
N ALA A 99 -4.45 6.89 -22.65
CA ALA A 99 -3.13 6.62 -23.21
C ALA A 99 -2.09 6.31 -22.12
N LEU A 100 -2.02 7.14 -21.06
CA LEU A 100 -1.14 6.91 -19.92
C LEU A 100 -1.55 5.67 -19.14
N LEU A 101 -2.85 5.49 -18.89
CA LEU A 101 -3.37 4.31 -18.18
C LEU A 101 -3.00 3.01 -18.90
N ASN A 102 -3.13 2.97 -20.23
CA ASN A 102 -2.70 1.82 -21.04
C ASN A 102 -1.19 1.59 -20.99
N GLN A 103 -0.37 2.65 -20.92
CA GLN A 103 1.07 2.53 -20.74
C GLN A 103 1.41 1.95 -19.36
N VAL A 104 0.76 2.44 -18.31
CA VAL A 104 0.90 1.92 -16.94
C VAL A 104 0.48 0.46 -16.87
N ARG A 105 -0.67 0.09 -17.47
CA ARG A 105 -1.13 -1.30 -17.57
C ARG A 105 -0.08 -2.22 -18.18
N ARG A 106 0.50 -1.83 -19.33
CA ARG A 106 1.57 -2.61 -19.97
C ARG A 106 2.80 -2.78 -19.08
N ARG A 107 3.17 -1.74 -18.34
CA ARG A 107 4.30 -1.80 -17.40
C ARG A 107 4.01 -2.73 -16.23
N ILE A 108 2.82 -2.66 -15.64
CA ILE A 108 2.38 -3.55 -14.55
C ILE A 108 2.42 -5.02 -14.98
N LEU A 109 1.89 -5.31 -16.18
CA LEU A 109 1.88 -6.67 -16.74
C LEU A 109 3.28 -7.24 -17.03
N ALA A 110 4.28 -6.36 -17.16
CA ALA A 110 5.67 -6.73 -17.44
C ALA A 110 6.58 -6.71 -16.20
N VAL A 111 6.04 -6.42 -15.01
CA VAL A 111 6.83 -6.37 -13.77
C VAL A 111 7.45 -7.74 -13.48
N THR A 112 8.72 -7.72 -13.05
CA THR A 112 9.45 -8.90 -12.58
C THR A 112 9.65 -8.86 -11.07
N ALA A 113 9.98 -10.00 -10.44
CA ALA A 113 10.35 -10.02 -9.02
C ALA A 113 11.61 -9.18 -8.74
N MET A 114 12.53 -9.09 -9.71
CA MET A 114 13.69 -8.21 -9.63
C MET A 114 13.29 -6.74 -9.57
N ASP A 115 12.30 -6.31 -10.35
CA ASP A 115 11.79 -4.94 -10.29
C ASP A 115 11.16 -4.61 -8.94
N VAL A 116 10.42 -5.57 -8.36
CA VAL A 116 9.82 -5.43 -7.03
C VAL A 116 10.91 -5.25 -5.97
N ARG A 117 11.92 -6.14 -5.94
CA ARG A 117 13.03 -6.04 -4.99
C ARG A 117 13.79 -4.73 -5.16
N ARG A 118 14.11 -4.36 -6.41
CA ARG A 118 14.78 -3.10 -6.73
C ARG A 118 14.01 -1.89 -6.22
N ALA A 119 12.69 -1.83 -6.47
CA ALA A 119 11.85 -0.75 -5.99
C ALA A 119 11.75 -0.70 -4.46
N ALA A 120 11.65 -1.85 -3.81
CA ALA A 120 11.63 -1.95 -2.35
C ALA A 120 12.92 -1.41 -1.73
N THR A 121 14.09 -1.85 -2.21
CA THR A 121 15.38 -1.36 -1.71
C THR A 121 15.61 0.12 -2.01
N GLN A 122 15.21 0.60 -3.18
CA GLN A 122 15.48 1.97 -3.60
C GLN A 122 14.56 3.01 -2.93
N TRP A 123 13.29 2.67 -2.74
CA TRP A 123 12.27 3.65 -2.36
C TRP A 123 11.59 3.37 -1.03
N LEU A 124 11.70 2.15 -0.50
CA LEU A 124 10.99 1.72 0.70
C LEU A 124 11.95 1.13 1.76
N PRO A 125 12.98 1.88 2.19
CA PRO A 125 13.84 1.43 3.27
C PRO A 125 13.00 1.24 4.56
N PRO A 126 13.12 0.10 5.26
CA PRO A 126 12.35 -0.20 6.48
C PRO A 126 12.47 0.86 7.57
N GLU A 127 13.62 1.54 7.64
CA GLU A 127 13.93 2.62 8.58
C GLU A 127 13.45 4.01 8.16
N GLY A 128 12.95 4.16 6.95
CA GLY A 128 12.44 5.44 6.44
C GLY A 128 10.94 5.67 6.75
N GLY A 129 10.47 6.84 6.29
CA GLY A 129 9.05 7.22 6.32
C GLY A 129 8.64 8.04 7.55
N SER A 130 7.39 8.50 7.52
CA SER A 130 6.75 9.22 8.63
C SER A 130 5.61 8.37 9.19
N VAL A 131 5.44 8.43 10.51
CA VAL A 131 4.44 7.63 11.21
C VAL A 131 3.53 8.54 12.02
N ALA A 132 2.23 8.28 11.96
CA ALA A 132 1.23 8.96 12.75
C ALA A 132 0.13 7.97 13.16
N VAL A 133 -0.48 8.20 14.32
CA VAL A 133 -1.59 7.39 14.84
C VAL A 133 -2.66 8.28 15.44
N VAL A 134 -3.91 7.85 15.33
CA VAL A 134 -5.01 8.37 16.13
C VAL A 134 -5.41 7.28 17.12
N THR A 135 -5.25 7.55 18.42
CA THR A 135 -5.52 6.59 19.48
C THR A 135 -5.88 7.29 20.79
N SER A 136 -6.34 6.54 21.79
CA SER A 136 -6.58 7.09 23.14
C SER A 136 -5.27 7.33 23.88
N ALA A 137 -5.26 8.27 24.83
CA ALA A 137 -4.10 8.53 25.68
C ALA A 137 -3.64 7.28 26.47
N GLU A 138 -4.58 6.40 26.81
CA GLU A 138 -4.31 5.12 27.46
C GLU A 138 -3.52 4.18 26.54
N ASN A 139 -3.99 3.98 25.31
CA ASN A 139 -3.32 3.14 24.32
C ASN A 139 -1.94 3.71 23.92
N ALA A 140 -1.82 5.04 23.81
CA ALA A 140 -0.55 5.69 23.55
C ALA A 140 0.49 5.35 24.63
N LYS A 141 0.11 5.46 25.91
CA LYS A 141 0.97 5.07 27.04
C LYS A 141 1.30 3.58 27.04
N ALA A 142 0.30 2.72 26.82
CA ALA A 142 0.47 1.27 26.79
C ALA A 142 1.38 0.80 25.64
N SER A 143 1.49 1.58 24.55
CA SER A 143 2.31 1.21 23.39
C SER A 143 3.82 1.20 23.67
N GLY A 144 4.28 1.94 24.69
CA GLY A 144 5.70 2.07 25.02
C GLY A 144 6.56 2.77 23.94
N MET A 145 5.93 3.42 22.96
CA MET A 145 6.64 4.14 21.89
C MET A 145 6.93 5.59 22.30
N ASP A 146 8.12 6.08 21.92
CA ASP A 146 8.56 7.45 22.16
C ASP A 146 8.05 8.40 21.07
N TRP A 147 6.72 8.59 21.04
CA TRP A 147 6.05 9.44 20.06
C TRP A 147 5.63 10.78 20.67
N THR A 148 5.77 11.85 19.90
CA THR A 148 5.18 13.15 20.25
C THR A 148 3.66 13.01 20.30
N ILE A 149 3.06 13.37 21.43
CA ILE A 149 1.60 13.33 21.63
C ILE A 149 1.04 14.73 21.44
N GLU A 150 0.18 14.88 20.44
CA GLU A 150 -0.60 16.09 20.21
C GLU A 150 -2.07 15.82 20.56
N GLN A 151 -2.67 16.69 21.38
CA GLN A 151 -4.10 16.63 21.69
C GLN A 151 -4.87 17.52 20.71
N LEU A 152 -5.86 16.92 20.02
CA LEU A 152 -6.80 17.60 19.13
C LEU A 152 -8.02 18.10 19.90
#